data_AF-A0A4R4YA14-F1
#
_entry.id   AF-A0A4R4YA14-F1
#
_cell.length_a   1.000
_cell.length_b   1.000
_cell.length_c   1.000
_cell.angle_alpha   90.00
_cell.angle_beta   90.00
_cell.angle_gamma   90.00
#
_symmetry.space_group_name_H-M   'P 1'
#
loop_
_entity.id
_entity.type
_entity.pdbx_description
1 polymer ?
#
loop_
_entity_poly.entity_id
_entity_poly.type
_entity_poly.pdbx_seq_one_letter_code
_entity_poly.pdbx_strand_id
1 'polypeptide(L)'
;MIWLMDLVRDGVVAAEYVRELLITMSSPPGGCCWACESLEETESDVIERCRRERDEWLVWWSSVTPRSHPYAVTGSSIHHWDCRTLGEPVPPPVITSKHDYLKNRRAFSPYRRDAFKRVTVEEARSWRLRRCKICSPELPAAWRDGTSDVPSTY
;
A
#
# COMPACT_ATOMS: atom_id res chain seq x y z
N MET A 1 -11.78 29.68 -17.49
CA MET A 1 -12.93 28.93 -16.90
C MET A 1 -14.09 29.83 -16.51
N ILE A 2 -13.87 30.98 -15.84
CA ILE A 2 -14.95 31.88 -15.40
C ILE A 2 -15.84 32.36 -16.56
N TRP A 3 -15.24 32.75 -17.69
CA TRP A 3 -15.97 33.19 -18.89
C TRP A 3 -16.90 32.12 -19.52
N LEU A 4 -16.54 30.84 -19.44
CA LEU A 4 -17.39 29.74 -19.96
C LEU A 4 -18.63 29.51 -19.09
N MET A 5 -18.51 29.73 -17.77
CA MET A 5 -19.64 29.62 -16.85
C MET A 5 -20.60 30.81 -17.00
N ASP A 6 -20.08 32.00 -17.34
CA ASP A 6 -20.91 33.17 -17.64
C ASP A 6 -21.76 32.95 -18.90
N LEU A 7 -21.22 32.32 -19.96
CA LEU A 7 -21.97 31.99 -21.18
C LEU A 7 -23.09 30.96 -20.95
N VAL A 8 -22.91 30.02 -20.03
CA VAL A 8 -23.96 29.07 -19.62
C VAL A 8 -25.03 29.78 -18.81
N ARG A 9 -24.63 30.62 -17.84
CA ARG A 9 -25.55 31.42 -17.02
C ARG A 9 -26.41 32.32 -17.88
N ASP A 10 -25.82 32.93 -18.90
CA ASP A 10 -26.49 33.88 -19.79
C ASP A 10 -27.28 33.17 -20.92
N GLY A 11 -27.35 31.83 -20.91
CA GLY A 11 -28.14 31.02 -21.84
C GLY A 11 -27.57 30.95 -23.27
N VAL A 12 -26.35 31.45 -23.47
CA VAL A 12 -25.69 31.50 -24.78
C VAL A 12 -25.23 30.11 -25.23
N VAL A 13 -24.87 29.24 -24.27
CA VAL A 13 -24.37 27.89 -24.51
C VAL A 13 -24.99 26.90 -23.52
N ALA A 14 -25.35 25.71 -23.99
CA ALA A 14 -25.87 24.65 -23.13
C ALA A 14 -24.81 24.14 -22.13
N ALA A 15 -25.23 23.83 -20.90
CA ALA A 15 -24.34 23.32 -19.87
C ALA A 15 -23.71 21.97 -20.25
N GLU A 16 -24.47 21.14 -20.98
CA GLU A 16 -24.04 19.84 -21.50
C GLU A 16 -22.88 20.01 -22.49
N TYR A 17 -22.98 20.99 -23.39
CA TYR A 17 -21.92 21.28 -24.36
C TYR A 17 -20.63 21.75 -23.67
N VAL A 18 -20.73 22.64 -22.68
CA VAL A 18 -19.55 23.08 -21.91
C VAL A 18 -18.93 21.93 -21.11
N ARG A 19 -19.76 21.05 -20.53
CA ARG A 19 -19.29 19.84 -19.85
C ARG A 19 -18.53 18.92 -20.80
N GLU A 20 -19.07 18.64 -21.98
CA GLU A 20 -18.40 17.80 -22.99
C GLU A 20 -17.09 18.43 -23.44
N LEU A 21 -17.07 19.73 -23.71
CA LEU A 21 -15.86 20.46 -24.09
C LEU A 21 -14.78 20.36 -23.01
N LEU A 22 -15.14 20.56 -21.74
CA LEU A 22 -14.21 20.42 -20.62
C LEU A 22 -13.70 18.98 -20.48
N ILE A 23 -14.55 17.98 -20.68
CA ILE A 23 -14.14 16.57 -20.72
C ILE A 23 -13.13 16.38 -21.85
N THR A 24 -13.43 16.78 -23.09
CA THR A 24 -12.51 16.63 -24.23
C THR A 24 -11.17 17.34 -24.00
N MET A 25 -11.18 18.55 -23.44
CA MET A 25 -9.95 19.32 -23.17
C MET A 25 -9.12 18.76 -22.01
N SER A 26 -9.74 18.07 -21.07
CA SER A 26 -9.06 17.50 -19.88
C SER A 26 -8.76 16.02 -20.02
N SER A 27 -9.40 15.34 -20.97
CA SER A 27 -9.15 13.94 -21.31
C SER A 27 -7.83 13.81 -22.07
N PRO A 28 -6.96 12.91 -21.64
CA PRO A 28 -5.76 12.59 -22.40
C PRO A 28 -6.12 11.85 -23.71
N PRO A 29 -5.28 11.92 -24.75
CA PRO A 29 -5.47 11.18 -26.01
C PRO A 29 -5.79 9.69 -25.84
N GLY A 30 -5.23 9.04 -24.84
CA GLY A 30 -5.42 7.62 -24.48
C GLY A 30 -6.68 7.33 -23.66
N GLY A 31 -7.51 8.34 -23.35
CA GLY A 31 -8.89 8.15 -22.89
C GLY A 31 -9.10 7.82 -21.39
N CYS A 32 -8.03 7.76 -20.58
CA CYS A 32 -8.16 7.46 -19.14
C CYS A 32 -7.95 8.67 -18.23
N CYS A 33 -6.69 9.01 -17.89
CA CYS A 33 -6.32 10.23 -17.17
C CYS A 33 -4.83 10.53 -17.40
N TRP A 34 -4.39 11.77 -17.18
CA TRP A 34 -3.01 12.19 -17.47
C TRP A 34 -1.97 11.39 -16.67
N ALA A 35 -2.36 10.92 -15.48
CA ALA A 35 -1.49 10.05 -14.69
C ALA A 35 -1.26 8.69 -15.37
N CYS A 36 -2.26 8.11 -16.04
CA CYS A 36 -2.10 6.88 -16.81
C CYS A 36 -1.21 7.07 -18.04
N GLU A 37 -1.29 8.23 -18.71
CA GLU A 37 -0.40 8.55 -19.83
C GLU A 37 1.03 8.85 -19.40
N SER A 38 1.22 9.40 -18.21
CA SER A 38 2.56 9.67 -17.67
C SER A 38 3.37 8.40 -17.37
N LEU A 39 2.73 7.23 -17.36
CA LEU A 39 3.42 5.95 -17.29
C LEU A 39 3.97 5.59 -18.67
N GLU A 40 5.30 5.55 -18.77
CA GLU A 40 6.04 5.18 -19.99
C GLU A 40 5.71 3.75 -20.46
N GLU A 41 5.46 2.83 -19.52
CA GLU A 41 5.13 1.44 -19.79
C GLU A 41 3.77 1.31 -20.48
N THR A 42 3.55 0.28 -21.31
CA THR A 42 2.21 0.03 -21.87
C THR A 42 1.25 -0.52 -20.80
N GLU A 43 -0.05 -0.56 -21.08
CA GLU A 43 -1.01 -1.16 -20.15
C GLU A 43 -0.73 -2.64 -19.91
N SER A 44 -0.46 -3.39 -20.97
CA SER A 44 -0.08 -4.81 -20.89
C SER A 44 1.16 -5.03 -20.03
N ASP A 45 2.19 -4.18 -20.18
CA ASP A 45 3.43 -4.29 -19.40
C ASP A 45 3.18 -4.08 -17.90
N VAL A 46 2.37 -3.06 -17.57
CA VAL A 46 2.00 -2.78 -16.17
C VAL A 46 1.23 -3.95 -15.56
N ILE A 47 0.26 -4.50 -16.29
CA ILE A 47 -0.54 -5.65 -15.82
C ILE A 47 0.35 -6.88 -15.61
N GLU A 48 1.21 -7.20 -16.58
CA GLU A 48 2.08 -8.38 -16.51
C GLU A 48 3.11 -8.26 -15.37
N ARG A 49 3.73 -7.09 -15.21
CA ARG A 49 4.62 -6.83 -14.07
C ARG A 49 3.88 -7.01 -12.74
N CYS A 50 2.70 -6.41 -12.58
CA CYS A 50 1.93 -6.50 -11.34
C CYS A 50 1.49 -7.94 -11.04
N ARG A 51 1.16 -8.72 -12.08
CA ARG A 51 0.87 -10.15 -11.95
C ARG A 51 2.08 -10.90 -11.43
N ARG A 52 3.26 -10.70 -12.02
CA ARG A 52 4.51 -11.33 -11.56
C ARG A 52 4.83 -10.96 -10.11
N GLU A 53 4.77 -9.68 -9.75
CA GLU A 53 5.04 -9.22 -8.38
C GLU A 53 4.06 -9.82 -7.36
N ARG A 54 2.79 -9.95 -7.74
CA ARG A 54 1.78 -10.62 -6.90
C ARG A 54 2.08 -12.11 -6.76
N ASP A 55 2.44 -12.79 -7.83
CA ASP A 55 2.77 -14.22 -7.80
C ASP A 55 4.04 -14.48 -6.96
N GLU A 56 5.08 -13.63 -7.10
CA GLU A 56 6.27 -13.65 -6.26
C GLU A 56 5.92 -13.45 -4.78
N TRP A 57 5.02 -12.50 -4.47
CA TRP A 57 4.54 -12.28 -3.11
C TRP A 57 3.83 -13.52 -2.54
N LEU A 58 2.97 -14.17 -3.33
CA LEU A 58 2.24 -15.37 -2.92
C LEU A 58 3.18 -16.56 -2.67
N VAL A 59 4.18 -16.74 -3.53
CA VAL A 59 5.21 -17.77 -3.37
C VAL A 59 6.05 -17.50 -2.13
N TRP A 60 6.53 -16.26 -1.95
CA TRP A 60 7.27 -15.87 -0.76
C TRP A 60 6.44 -16.10 0.50
N TRP A 61 5.19 -15.64 0.55
CA TRP A 61 4.32 -15.80 1.70
C TRP A 61 4.09 -17.27 2.07
N SER A 62 3.93 -18.13 1.07
CA SER A 62 3.78 -19.59 1.27
C SER A 62 5.06 -20.27 1.77
N SER A 63 6.23 -19.68 1.50
CA SER A 63 7.53 -20.19 1.99
C SER A 63 7.82 -19.81 3.45
N VAL A 64 7.07 -18.86 3.99
CA VAL A 64 7.31 -18.28 5.31
C VAL A 64 6.60 -19.11 6.38
N THR A 65 7.34 -19.48 7.41
CA THR A 65 6.84 -20.31 8.52
C THR A 65 7.12 -19.64 9.86
N PRO A 66 6.42 -20.01 10.95
CA PRO A 66 6.74 -19.53 12.29
C PRO A 66 8.19 -19.81 12.69
N ARG A 67 8.80 -20.86 12.15
CA ARG A 67 10.20 -21.21 12.44
C ARG A 67 11.20 -20.36 11.66
N SER A 68 10.93 -20.07 10.39
CA SER A 68 11.84 -19.29 9.54
C SER A 68 11.71 -17.78 9.77
N HIS A 69 10.50 -17.28 10.02
CA HIS A 69 10.21 -15.87 10.25
C HIS A 69 9.29 -15.72 11.48
N PRO A 70 9.80 -15.94 12.70
CA PRO A 70 9.00 -15.98 13.92
C PRO A 70 8.30 -14.66 14.29
N TYR A 71 8.61 -13.56 13.59
CA TYR A 71 8.06 -12.25 13.91
C TYR A 71 7.33 -11.63 12.73
N ALA A 72 6.39 -10.75 13.04
CA ALA A 72 5.74 -9.86 12.09
C ALA A 72 5.98 -8.40 12.49
N VAL A 73 6.07 -7.54 11.48
CA VAL A 73 6.17 -6.09 11.64
C VAL A 73 4.94 -5.45 11.02
N THR A 74 4.25 -4.62 11.81
CA THR A 74 3.12 -3.82 11.35
C THR A 74 3.32 -2.38 11.78
N GLY A 75 3.28 -1.43 10.84
CA GLY A 75 3.66 -0.04 11.09
C GLY A 75 5.02 0.07 11.79
N SER A 76 5.03 0.63 12.99
CA SER A 76 6.24 0.82 13.81
C SER A 76 6.46 -0.26 14.87
N SER A 77 5.71 -1.37 14.84
CA SER A 77 5.69 -2.38 15.90
C SER A 77 6.10 -3.76 15.42
N ILE A 78 6.83 -4.48 16.27
CA ILE A 78 7.16 -5.89 16.08
C ILE A 78 6.31 -6.79 17.00
N HIS A 79 5.85 -7.90 16.44
CA HIS A 79 4.93 -8.86 17.03
C HIS A 79 5.49 -10.28 16.87
N HIS A 80 5.15 -11.18 17.79
CA HIS A 80 5.35 -12.62 17.58
C HIS A 80 4.39 -13.13 16.50
N TRP A 81 4.73 -14.26 15.87
CA TRP A 81 3.99 -14.83 14.74
C TRP A 81 2.47 -14.92 14.96
N ASP A 82 2.09 -15.40 16.14
CA ASP A 82 0.75 -15.76 16.59
C ASP A 82 0.07 -14.65 17.41
N CYS A 83 0.63 -13.43 17.40
CA CYS A 83 0.07 -12.32 18.14
C CYS A 83 -1.38 -12.05 17.73
N ARG A 84 -2.31 -12.11 18.67
CA ARG A 84 -3.75 -11.88 18.42
C ARG A 84 -4.12 -10.51 17.85
N THR A 85 -3.23 -9.52 17.94
CA THR A 85 -3.46 -8.19 17.34
C THR A 85 -2.96 -8.08 15.91
N LEU A 86 -2.28 -9.12 15.42
CA LEU A 86 -1.96 -9.21 14.01
C LEU A 86 -3.23 -9.53 13.25
N GLY A 87 -3.55 -8.68 12.27
CA GLY A 87 -4.51 -9.02 11.24
C GLY A 87 -3.94 -10.05 10.26
N GLU A 88 -4.77 -10.47 9.33
CA GLU A 88 -4.31 -11.27 8.20
C GLU A 88 -3.57 -10.38 7.18
N PRO A 89 -2.46 -10.86 6.61
CA PRO A 89 -1.80 -10.16 5.53
C PRO A 89 -2.72 -10.13 4.30
N VAL A 90 -2.79 -8.97 3.67
CA VAL A 90 -3.56 -8.81 2.43
C VAL A 90 -2.59 -8.88 1.26
N PRO A 91 -2.77 -9.83 0.32
CA PRO A 91 -1.92 -9.89 -0.88
C PRO A 91 -2.07 -8.60 -1.70
N PRO A 92 -1.06 -8.23 -2.51
CA PRO A 92 -1.24 -7.20 -3.53
C PRO A 92 -2.48 -7.49 -4.39
N PRO A 93 -3.30 -6.47 -4.70
CA PRO A 93 -4.54 -6.66 -5.46
C PRO A 93 -4.24 -7.10 -6.89
N VAL A 94 -5.22 -7.73 -7.55
CA VAL A 94 -5.12 -7.99 -8.99
C VAL A 94 -5.29 -6.67 -9.72
N ILE A 95 -4.28 -6.31 -10.53
CA ILE A 95 -4.31 -5.10 -11.35
C ILE A 95 -4.87 -5.44 -12.73
N THR A 96 -5.87 -4.66 -13.16
CA THR A 96 -6.57 -4.85 -14.44
C THR A 96 -6.37 -3.71 -15.43
N SER A 97 -5.77 -2.60 -15.00
CA SER A 97 -5.49 -1.42 -15.85
C SER A 97 -4.39 -0.55 -15.25
N LYS A 98 -3.85 0.39 -16.03
CA LYS A 98 -2.95 1.44 -15.49
C LYS A 98 -3.57 2.26 -14.38
N HIS A 99 -4.86 2.57 -14.49
CA HIS A 99 -5.58 3.39 -13.49
C HIS A 99 -5.71 2.67 -12.16
N ASP A 100 -6.02 1.38 -12.24
CA ASP A 100 -6.07 0.49 -11.09
C ASP A 100 -4.69 0.38 -10.42
N TYR A 101 -3.63 0.21 -11.21
CA TYR A 101 -2.26 0.27 -10.72
C TYR A 101 -1.97 1.58 -9.99
N LEU A 102 -2.28 2.75 -10.57
CA LEU A 102 -1.98 4.03 -9.95
C LEU A 102 -2.70 4.23 -8.61
N LYS A 103 -3.95 3.77 -8.50
CA LYS A 103 -4.70 3.76 -7.22
C LYS A 103 -4.03 2.84 -6.19
N ASN A 104 -3.53 1.69 -6.63
CA ASN A 104 -3.06 0.62 -5.77
C ASN A 104 -1.54 0.48 -5.67
N ARG A 105 -0.74 1.33 -6.32
CA ARG A 105 0.73 1.21 -6.44
C ARG A 105 1.46 1.11 -5.10
N ARG A 106 0.85 1.65 -4.04
CA ARG A 106 1.37 1.54 -2.67
C ARG A 106 1.38 0.09 -2.16
N ALA A 107 0.48 -0.78 -2.64
CA ALA A 107 0.45 -2.19 -2.28
C ALA A 107 1.63 -2.98 -2.88
N PHE A 108 2.21 -2.49 -3.97
CA PHE A 108 3.38 -3.06 -4.66
C PHE A 108 4.70 -2.40 -4.23
N SER A 109 4.65 -1.40 -3.35
CA SER A 109 5.86 -0.69 -2.94
C SER A 109 6.70 -1.55 -1.99
N PRO A 110 7.99 -1.78 -2.28
CA PRO A 110 8.90 -2.45 -1.35
C PRO A 110 9.11 -1.63 -0.06
N TYR A 111 8.76 -0.34 -0.08
CA TYR A 111 8.88 0.58 1.05
C TYR A 111 7.65 0.60 1.96
N ARG A 112 6.60 -0.18 1.66
CA ARG A 112 5.46 -0.37 2.56
C ARG A 112 5.84 -1.27 3.76
N ARG A 113 6.92 -0.89 4.48
CA ARG A 113 7.33 -1.47 5.77
C ARG A 113 6.18 -1.45 6.79
N ASP A 114 5.18 -0.61 6.55
CA ASP A 114 3.97 -0.45 7.33
C ASP A 114 2.94 -1.59 7.14
N ALA A 115 3.06 -2.39 6.07
CA ALA A 115 1.96 -3.17 5.49
C ALA A 115 1.75 -4.58 6.02
N PHE A 116 2.48 -5.01 7.06
CA PHE A 116 2.67 -6.41 7.44
C PHE A 116 3.83 -7.05 6.68
N LYS A 117 4.96 -7.26 7.35
CA LYS A 117 6.08 -8.06 6.86
C LYS A 117 6.48 -9.10 7.89
N ARG A 118 6.59 -10.37 7.47
CA ARG A 118 7.21 -11.43 8.27
C ARG A 118 8.72 -11.30 8.18
N VAL A 119 9.40 -11.45 9.31
CA VAL A 119 10.84 -11.20 9.42
C VAL A 119 11.56 -12.28 10.20
N THR A 120 12.81 -12.50 9.84
CA THR A 120 13.71 -13.38 10.61
C THR A 120 14.10 -12.73 11.94
N VAL A 121 14.77 -13.52 12.79
CA VAL A 121 15.32 -13.02 14.06
C VAL A 121 16.34 -11.91 13.81
N GLU A 122 17.20 -12.08 12.81
CA GLU A 122 18.27 -11.13 12.46
C GLU A 122 17.71 -9.83 11.92
N GLU A 123 16.74 -9.91 11.00
CA GLU A 123 16.04 -8.73 10.47
C GLU A 123 15.36 -7.96 11.61
N ALA A 124 14.62 -8.66 12.48
CA ALA A 124 13.96 -8.08 13.64
C ALA A 124 14.93 -7.31 14.55
N ARG A 125 16.11 -7.88 14.82
CA ARG A 125 17.16 -7.24 15.65
C ARG A 125 17.78 -6.01 15.00
N SER A 126 17.86 -6.00 13.67
CA SER A 126 18.43 -4.87 12.93
C SER A 126 17.52 -3.65 12.90
N TRP A 127 16.23 -3.81 13.19
CA TRP A 127 15.24 -2.74 13.10
C TRP A 127 14.95 -2.11 14.45
N ARG A 128 14.89 -0.78 14.49
CA ARG A 128 14.52 0.00 15.70
C ARG A 128 13.00 0.16 15.80
N LEU A 129 12.29 -0.94 16.06
CA LEU A 129 10.83 -0.95 16.18
C LEU A 129 10.35 -1.06 17.63
N ARG A 130 9.14 -0.58 17.89
CA ARG A 130 8.46 -0.74 19.18
C ARG A 130 8.02 -2.19 19.36
N ARG A 131 8.03 -2.68 20.59
CA ARG A 131 7.50 -4.01 20.90
C ARG A 131 6.00 -3.95 21.04
N CYS A 132 5.30 -4.96 20.50
CA CYS A 132 3.92 -5.18 20.88
C CYS A 132 3.84 -5.50 22.37
N LYS A 133 3.04 -4.73 23.13
CA LYS A 133 2.87 -4.93 24.58
C LYS A 133 2.32 -6.31 24.95
N ILE A 134 1.58 -6.93 24.03
CA ILE A 134 0.97 -8.27 24.23
C ILE A 134 1.98 -9.40 23.98
N CYS A 135 3.02 -9.16 23.16
CA CYS A 135 4.04 -10.16 22.83
C CYS A 135 5.30 -10.11 23.71
N SER A 136 5.42 -9.11 24.59
CA SER A 136 6.59 -8.99 25.47
C SER A 136 6.48 -10.04 26.59
N PRO A 137 7.54 -10.80 26.94
CA PRO A 137 8.97 -10.48 26.79
C PRO A 137 9.79 -11.22 25.70
N GLU A 138 9.22 -12.14 24.90
CA GLU A 138 9.98 -13.06 24.02
C GLU A 138 10.52 -12.46 22.69
N LEU A 139 10.55 -11.14 22.56
CA LEU A 139 11.01 -10.45 21.34
C LEU A 139 12.53 -10.23 21.35
N PRO A 140 13.23 -10.42 20.21
CA PRO A 140 14.68 -10.42 20.14
C PRO A 140 15.25 -8.99 20.34
N ALA A 141 16.53 -8.95 20.76
CA ALA A 141 17.35 -7.81 21.21
C ALA A 141 16.70 -6.40 21.20
N ALA A 142 16.58 -5.83 22.40
CA ALA A 142 16.00 -4.53 22.73
C ALA A 142 16.95 -3.36 22.45
N TRP A 143 16.41 -2.22 22.02
CA TRP A 143 16.89 -0.94 22.58
C TRP A 143 16.19 -0.75 23.93
N ARG A 144 16.99 -0.57 25.00
CA ARG A 144 16.65 0.28 26.14
C ARG A 144 16.26 1.62 25.51
N ASP A 145 15.04 2.13 25.61
CA ASP A 145 14.47 2.80 26.76
C ASP A 145 12.95 2.87 26.49
N GLY A 146 12.10 2.30 27.35
CA GLY A 146 10.65 2.39 27.15
C GLY A 146 9.79 1.25 27.70
N THR A 147 10.37 0.25 28.38
CA THR A 147 9.66 -0.37 29.49
C THR A 147 9.68 0.65 30.62
N SER A 148 8.75 1.60 30.60
CA SER A 148 8.39 2.30 31.84
C SER A 148 7.92 1.20 32.78
N ASP A 149 8.66 0.98 33.85
CA ASP A 149 8.34 0.04 34.91
C ASP A 149 6.92 0.32 35.42
N VAL A 150 5.98 -0.54 35.02
CA VAL A 150 4.73 -0.71 35.74
C VAL A 150 4.55 -2.21 35.92
N PRO A 151 4.56 -2.72 37.15
CA PRO A 151 4.24 -4.12 37.40
C PRO A 151 2.79 -4.36 36.97
N SER A 152 2.57 -5.23 35.98
CA SER A 152 1.24 -5.75 35.70
C SER A 152 0.87 -6.72 36.82
N THR A 153 0.15 -6.21 37.81
CA THR A 153 -0.72 -7.03 38.62
C THR A 153 -2.07 -7.11 37.89
N TYR A 154 -2.74 -8.26 38.04
CA TYR A 154 -4.00 -8.70 37.45
C TYR A 154 -3.90 -9.49 36.14
#